data_AF-A0A225AT36-F1
#
_entry.id   AF-A0A225AT36-F1
#
_cell.length_a   1.000
_cell.length_b   1.000
_cell.length_c   1.000
_cell.angle_alpha   90.00
_cell.angle_beta   90.00
_cell.angle_gamma   90.00
#
_symmetry.space_group_name_H-M   'P 1'
#
loop_
_entity.id
_entity.type
_entity.pdbx_description
1 polymer ?
#
loop_
_entity_poly.entity_id
_entity_poly.type
_entity_poly.pdbx_seq_one_letter_code
_entity_poly.pdbx_strand_id
1 'polypeptide(L)'
;MDDPYVFRNILLIAGLHYAWNVGNLSSFDSTFLFHKVQSIRTINTWIENRTSSSLTLCVRHIATLCVVECCLGNFSTAETHLDGLMLLLDSKEAYGTIPSTPKEDLDEEFTERYLIMAFNLVHSLKSRFDDFVISTLNPTLYSRHMDPKEIAHLIHQWHTQEVTGILPRLRAMNLFPSFLSPISPEVQIKKIDVQPILGCMQEITDAFELRYSELYYGTGCALPYHLWASGGPSKLLSAVIGAHISSITAHTNENLRSSEGIKSSWTGICVAVGLYLTSVLGVWNQGYPAENRLLHHILRILRHDLEDSLAEVMINGTAAQDLWLWKAFLGALSLAHVVTAAGVGVCDARLWNLVPDFNHYIQIWAGTTRISMWQNARHRLENIVFPTHFQREGLAKELWNRALSAS
;
A
#
# COMPACT_ATOMS: atom_id res chain seq x y z
N MET A 1 -3.67 -31.54 3.49
CA MET A 1 -2.96 -30.48 2.76
C MET A 1 -3.34 -30.65 1.29
N ASP A 2 -4.64 -30.51 0.96
CA ASP A 2 -5.20 -30.88 -0.36
C ASP A 2 -6.12 -29.77 -0.87
N ASP A 3 -5.64 -28.51 -0.82
CA ASP A 3 -6.36 -27.41 -1.44
C ASP A 3 -5.75 -27.13 -2.83
N PRO A 4 -6.40 -27.55 -3.93
CA PRO A 4 -5.90 -27.32 -5.29
C PRO A 4 -5.80 -25.83 -5.63
N TYR A 5 -6.47 -24.95 -4.88
CA TYR A 5 -6.40 -23.49 -5.07
C TYR A 5 -5.10 -22.93 -4.49
N VAL A 6 -4.68 -23.40 -3.33
CA VAL A 6 -3.37 -23.04 -2.73
C VAL A 6 -2.24 -23.47 -3.65
N PHE A 7 -2.31 -24.67 -4.21
CA PHE A 7 -1.31 -25.16 -5.16
C PHE A 7 -1.20 -24.25 -6.41
N ARG A 8 -2.34 -23.79 -6.96
CA ARG A 8 -2.34 -22.86 -8.10
C ARG A 8 -1.67 -21.54 -7.76
N ASN A 9 -1.96 -20.95 -6.61
CA ASN A 9 -1.30 -19.71 -6.17
C ASN A 9 0.21 -19.91 -6.02
N ILE A 10 0.63 -21.04 -5.42
CA ILE A 10 2.06 -21.38 -5.31
C ILE A 10 2.71 -21.46 -6.69
N LEU A 11 2.06 -22.07 -7.68
CA LEU A 11 2.62 -22.15 -9.03
C LEU A 11 2.70 -20.81 -9.74
N LEU A 12 1.74 -19.91 -9.52
CA LEU A 12 1.81 -18.54 -10.04
C LEU A 12 2.98 -17.76 -9.41
N ILE A 13 3.15 -17.86 -8.10
CA ILE A 13 4.29 -17.24 -7.39
C ILE A 13 5.62 -17.89 -7.79
N ALA A 14 5.66 -19.21 -7.99
CA ALA A 14 6.85 -19.91 -8.47
C ALA A 14 7.22 -19.48 -9.89
N GLY A 15 6.23 -19.29 -10.78
CA GLY A 15 6.44 -18.75 -12.12
C GLY A 15 6.99 -17.32 -12.08
N LEU A 16 6.47 -16.48 -11.19
CA LEU A 16 7.01 -15.15 -10.95
C LEU A 16 8.46 -15.20 -10.45
N HIS A 17 8.75 -16.06 -9.47
CA HIS A 17 10.10 -16.26 -8.95
C HIS A 17 11.07 -16.71 -10.05
N TYR A 18 10.66 -17.64 -10.90
CA TYR A 18 11.43 -18.06 -12.07
C TYR A 18 11.69 -16.89 -13.01
N ALA A 19 10.65 -16.13 -13.36
CA ALA A 19 10.76 -15.00 -14.29
C ALA A 19 11.68 -13.90 -13.77
N TRP A 20 11.70 -13.62 -12.47
CA TRP A 20 12.61 -12.64 -11.89
C TRP A 20 14.06 -13.12 -11.82
N ASN A 21 14.32 -14.43 -11.81
CA ASN A 21 15.69 -14.95 -11.85
C ASN A 21 16.23 -15.08 -13.28
N VAL A 22 15.38 -15.47 -14.24
CA VAL A 22 15.77 -15.77 -15.62
C VAL A 22 15.53 -14.58 -16.57
N GLY A 23 14.66 -13.66 -16.18
CA GLY A 23 14.26 -12.47 -16.93
C GLY A 23 13.03 -12.64 -17.82
N ASN A 24 12.45 -13.85 -17.88
CA ASN A 24 11.17 -14.14 -18.51
C ASN A 24 10.65 -15.53 -18.07
N LEU A 25 9.42 -15.89 -18.47
CA LEU A 25 8.83 -17.19 -18.13
C LEU A 25 9.41 -18.38 -18.90
N SER A 26 10.00 -18.19 -20.09
CA SER A 26 10.59 -19.26 -20.93
C SER A 26 9.76 -20.57 -20.95
N SER A 27 10.36 -21.69 -20.52
CA SER A 27 9.72 -23.01 -20.46
C SER A 27 8.56 -23.10 -19.46
N PHE A 28 8.45 -22.16 -18.52
CA PHE A 28 7.38 -22.12 -17.53
C PHE A 28 6.10 -21.45 -18.08
N ASP A 29 6.17 -20.76 -19.23
CA ASP A 29 5.07 -19.95 -19.78
C ASP A 29 3.76 -20.73 -19.95
N SER A 30 3.82 -21.94 -20.52
CA SER A 30 2.64 -22.79 -20.71
C SER A 30 1.99 -23.23 -19.38
N THR A 31 2.83 -23.57 -18.39
CA THR A 31 2.38 -23.98 -17.05
C THR A 31 1.75 -22.79 -16.34
N PHE A 32 2.41 -21.63 -16.40
CA PHE A 32 1.91 -20.38 -15.83
C PHE A 32 0.54 -20.01 -16.41
N LEU A 33 0.40 -19.97 -17.74
CA LEU A 33 -0.85 -19.63 -18.42
C LEU A 33 -1.98 -20.60 -18.07
N PHE A 34 -1.68 -21.90 -18.02
CA PHE A 34 -2.66 -22.90 -17.60
C PHE A 34 -3.21 -22.58 -16.21
N HIS A 35 -2.34 -22.38 -15.22
CA HIS A 35 -2.76 -22.12 -13.84
C HIS A 35 -3.46 -20.75 -13.70
N LYS A 36 -3.04 -19.73 -14.44
CA LYS A 36 -3.73 -18.43 -14.51
C LYS A 36 -5.18 -18.59 -14.99
N VAL A 37 -5.39 -19.25 -16.12
CA VAL A 37 -6.73 -19.46 -16.70
C VAL A 37 -7.61 -20.27 -15.75
N GLN A 38 -7.07 -21.31 -15.12
CA GLN A 38 -7.82 -22.11 -14.15
C GLN A 38 -8.19 -21.32 -12.89
N SER A 39 -7.31 -20.43 -12.41
CA SER A 39 -7.63 -19.52 -11.30
C SER A 39 -8.77 -18.57 -11.66
N ILE A 40 -8.75 -17.96 -12.85
CA ILE A 40 -9.83 -17.07 -13.32
C ILE A 40 -11.16 -17.82 -13.41
N ARG A 41 -11.18 -19.01 -14.02
CA ARG A 41 -12.39 -19.83 -14.11
C ARG A 41 -12.98 -20.16 -12.74
N THR A 42 -12.10 -20.52 -11.81
CA THR A 42 -12.49 -20.83 -10.43
C THR A 42 -13.14 -19.62 -9.74
N ILE A 43 -12.51 -18.45 -9.84
CA ILE A 43 -13.01 -17.20 -9.26
C ILE A 43 -14.40 -16.88 -9.84
N ASN A 44 -14.57 -16.99 -11.15
CA ASN A 44 -15.86 -16.72 -11.80
C ASN A 44 -16.96 -17.67 -11.27
N THR A 45 -16.66 -18.96 -11.11
CA THR A 45 -17.59 -19.92 -10.52
C THR A 45 -17.97 -19.55 -9.08
N TRP A 46 -17.02 -19.07 -8.27
CA TRP A 46 -17.32 -18.62 -6.90
C TRP A 46 -18.20 -17.36 -6.87
N ILE A 47 -17.92 -16.39 -7.75
CA ILE A 47 -18.72 -15.17 -7.87
C ILE A 47 -20.16 -15.51 -8.33
N GLU A 48 -20.31 -16.41 -9.30
CA GLU A 48 -21.62 -16.85 -9.81
C GLU A 48 -22.45 -17.57 -8.74
N ASN A 49 -21.82 -18.44 -7.94
CA ASN A 49 -22.51 -19.27 -6.96
C ASN A 49 -22.87 -18.54 -5.65
N ARG A 50 -22.41 -17.29 -5.44
CA ARG A 50 -22.74 -16.39 -4.31
C ARG A 50 -22.71 -17.03 -2.91
N THR A 51 -21.85 -18.02 -2.67
CA THR A 51 -21.70 -18.61 -1.34
C THR A 51 -20.98 -17.64 -0.41
N SER A 52 -21.58 -17.32 0.74
CA SER A 52 -21.07 -16.35 1.74
C SER A 52 -19.68 -16.69 2.28
N SER A 53 -19.22 -17.93 2.15
CA SER A 53 -17.95 -18.43 2.68
C SER A 53 -16.72 -18.23 1.77
N SER A 54 -16.81 -17.47 0.66
CA SER A 54 -15.72 -17.39 -0.34
C SER A 54 -15.17 -15.99 -0.66
N LEU A 55 -15.60 -14.92 0.03
CA LEU A 55 -15.12 -13.57 -0.30
C LEU A 55 -13.61 -13.42 -0.12
N THR A 56 -13.08 -13.78 1.06
CA THR A 56 -11.63 -13.71 1.35
C THR A 56 -10.83 -14.56 0.37
N LEU A 57 -11.38 -15.71 -0.06
CA LEU A 57 -10.78 -16.55 -1.09
C LEU A 57 -10.74 -15.82 -2.44
N CYS A 58 -11.86 -15.26 -2.89
CA CYS A 58 -11.91 -14.46 -4.12
C CYS A 58 -10.93 -13.29 -4.08
N VAL A 59 -10.93 -12.51 -3.00
CA VAL A 59 -10.02 -11.36 -2.84
C VAL A 59 -8.57 -11.82 -2.93
N ARG A 60 -8.19 -12.86 -2.18
CA ARG A 60 -6.83 -13.40 -2.20
C ARG A 60 -6.39 -13.88 -3.58
N HIS A 61 -7.27 -14.57 -4.31
CA HIS A 61 -6.96 -15.08 -5.64
C HIS A 61 -6.87 -13.96 -6.69
N ILE A 62 -7.77 -12.98 -6.66
CA ILE A 62 -7.70 -11.83 -7.57
C ILE A 62 -6.48 -10.95 -7.24
N ALA A 63 -6.18 -10.74 -5.95
CA ALA A 63 -4.97 -10.04 -5.51
C ALA A 63 -3.69 -10.75 -5.96
N THR A 64 -3.65 -12.09 -5.90
CA THR A 64 -2.53 -12.89 -6.42
C THR A 64 -2.34 -12.66 -7.91
N LEU A 65 -3.42 -12.73 -8.70
CA LEU A 65 -3.37 -12.46 -10.14
C LEU A 65 -2.91 -11.03 -10.42
N CYS A 66 -3.45 -10.05 -9.72
CA CYS A 66 -3.05 -8.65 -9.81
C CYS A 66 -1.54 -8.46 -9.60
N VAL A 67 -1.01 -8.98 -8.49
CA VAL A 67 0.42 -8.88 -8.16
C VAL A 67 1.27 -9.54 -9.23
N VAL A 68 0.92 -10.76 -9.64
CA VAL A 68 1.69 -11.53 -10.62
C VAL A 68 1.69 -10.86 -11.98
N GLU A 69 0.54 -10.40 -12.48
CA GLU A 69 0.45 -9.68 -13.77
C GLU A 69 1.26 -8.38 -13.73
N CYS A 70 1.16 -7.62 -12.64
CA CYS A 70 1.91 -6.39 -12.46
C CYS A 70 3.43 -6.65 -12.49
N CYS A 71 3.87 -7.66 -11.76
CA CYS A 71 5.28 -8.03 -11.67
C CYS A 71 5.87 -8.60 -12.97
N LEU A 72 4.99 -9.07 -13.88
CA LEU A 72 5.32 -9.51 -15.24
C LEU A 72 5.07 -8.41 -16.29
N GLY A 73 4.94 -7.14 -15.87
CA GLY A 73 4.84 -6.00 -16.77
C GLY A 73 3.46 -5.77 -17.40
N ASN A 74 2.44 -6.55 -17.03
CA ASN A 74 1.10 -6.41 -17.55
C ASN A 74 0.24 -5.51 -16.66
N PHE A 75 0.63 -4.22 -16.58
CA PHE A 75 -0.01 -3.23 -15.69
C PHE A 75 -1.51 -3.07 -15.95
N SER A 76 -1.93 -3.03 -17.22
CA SER A 76 -3.35 -2.89 -17.58
C SER A 76 -4.20 -4.06 -17.08
N THR A 77 -3.69 -5.29 -17.15
CA THR A 77 -4.41 -6.46 -16.61
C THR A 77 -4.42 -6.43 -15.08
N ALA A 78 -3.33 -5.99 -14.44
CA ALA A 78 -3.30 -5.81 -12.99
C ALA A 78 -4.32 -4.77 -12.50
N GLU A 79 -4.45 -3.65 -13.18
CA GLU A 79 -5.48 -2.63 -12.91
C GLU A 79 -6.89 -3.19 -13.10
N THR A 80 -7.12 -3.96 -14.17
CA THR A 80 -8.41 -4.65 -14.38
C THR A 80 -8.75 -5.59 -13.21
N HIS A 81 -7.75 -6.27 -12.64
CA HIS A 81 -7.95 -7.09 -11.45
C HIS A 81 -8.25 -6.26 -10.19
N LEU A 82 -7.61 -5.10 -10.01
CA LEU A 82 -7.94 -4.17 -8.92
C LEU A 82 -9.37 -3.62 -9.06
N ASP A 83 -9.79 -3.23 -10.26
CA ASP A 83 -11.15 -2.76 -10.53
C ASP A 83 -12.20 -3.83 -10.21
N GLY A 84 -11.90 -5.08 -10.61
CA GLY A 84 -12.70 -6.25 -10.27
C GLY A 84 -12.78 -6.50 -8.76
N LEU A 85 -11.68 -6.35 -8.03
CA LEU A 85 -11.66 -6.40 -6.56
C LEU A 85 -12.57 -5.33 -5.95
N MET A 86 -12.52 -4.10 -6.45
CA MET A 86 -13.39 -3.03 -5.95
C MET A 86 -14.86 -3.36 -6.19
N LEU A 87 -15.21 -3.93 -7.35
CA LEU A 87 -16.60 -4.37 -7.65
C LEU A 87 -17.07 -5.44 -6.68
N LEU A 88 -16.19 -6.38 -6.36
CA LEU A 88 -16.50 -7.43 -5.40
C LEU A 88 -16.71 -6.87 -3.99
N LEU A 89 -15.84 -5.96 -3.53
CA LEU A 89 -15.95 -5.36 -2.19
C LEU A 89 -17.19 -4.45 -2.06
N ASP A 90 -17.47 -3.60 -3.05
CA ASP A 90 -18.69 -2.78 -3.09
C ASP A 90 -19.96 -3.64 -3.02
N SER A 91 -19.94 -4.82 -3.67
CA SER A 91 -21.07 -5.75 -3.62
C SER A 91 -21.30 -6.34 -2.22
N LYS A 92 -20.25 -6.53 -1.42
CA LYS A 92 -20.35 -7.01 -0.03
C LYS A 92 -20.99 -5.96 0.87
N GLU A 93 -20.56 -4.70 0.75
CA GLU A 93 -21.07 -3.59 1.56
C GLU A 93 -22.58 -3.38 1.41
N ALA A 94 -23.12 -3.65 0.22
CA ALA A 94 -24.55 -3.56 -0.06
C ALA A 94 -25.42 -4.56 0.73
N TYR A 95 -24.85 -5.63 1.31
CA TYR A 95 -25.60 -6.65 2.06
C TYR A 95 -25.81 -6.33 3.55
N GLY A 96 -25.31 -5.19 4.04
CA GLY A 96 -25.52 -4.72 5.41
C GLY A 96 -24.69 -5.46 6.47
N THR A 97 -24.45 -4.79 7.60
CA THR A 97 -23.59 -5.26 8.70
C THR A 97 -24.38 -6.17 9.65
N ILE A 98 -24.09 -7.48 9.62
CA ILE A 98 -24.49 -8.43 10.66
C ILE A 98 -23.39 -8.39 11.74
N PRO A 99 -23.70 -8.59 13.04
CA PRO A 99 -22.68 -8.71 14.08
C PRO A 99 -21.64 -9.75 13.69
N SER A 100 -20.38 -9.33 13.58
CA SER A 100 -19.29 -10.18 13.12
C SER A 100 -18.83 -11.15 14.19
N THR A 101 -18.54 -12.37 13.77
CA THR A 101 -17.87 -13.40 14.58
C THR A 101 -16.36 -13.17 14.55
N PRO A 102 -15.59 -13.68 15.54
CA PRO A 102 -14.12 -13.54 15.53
C PRO A 102 -13.44 -14.07 14.27
N LYS A 103 -14.06 -15.06 13.60
CA LYS A 103 -13.58 -15.58 12.32
C LYS A 103 -13.82 -14.60 11.18
N GLU A 104 -14.97 -13.93 11.16
CA GLU A 104 -15.30 -12.91 10.16
C GLU A 104 -14.40 -11.68 10.30
N ASP A 105 -14.07 -11.28 11.54
CA ASP A 105 -13.10 -10.20 11.79
C ASP A 105 -11.71 -10.56 11.24
N LEU A 106 -11.27 -11.81 11.44
CA LEU A 106 -10.01 -12.30 10.89
C LEU A 106 -10.02 -12.34 9.35
N ASP A 107 -11.12 -12.82 8.76
CA ASP A 107 -11.31 -12.86 7.32
C ASP A 107 -11.34 -11.46 6.68
N GLU A 108 -11.89 -10.46 7.39
CA GLU A 108 -11.87 -9.05 6.98
C GLU A 108 -10.46 -8.46 7.06
N GLU A 109 -9.74 -8.62 8.17
CA GLU A 109 -8.34 -8.18 8.32
C GLU A 109 -7.47 -8.72 7.18
N PHE A 110 -7.61 -9.99 6.81
CA PHE A 110 -6.83 -10.54 5.69
C PHE A 110 -7.29 -10.02 4.33
N THR A 111 -8.58 -9.83 4.12
CA THR A 111 -9.11 -9.19 2.92
C THR A 111 -8.48 -7.80 2.72
N GLU A 112 -8.39 -7.01 3.79
CA GLU A 112 -7.76 -5.69 3.78
C GLU A 112 -6.25 -5.79 3.50
N ARG A 113 -5.54 -6.72 4.13
CA ARG A 113 -4.13 -6.97 3.84
C ARG A 113 -3.90 -7.32 2.37
N TYR A 114 -4.69 -8.23 1.81
CA TYR A 114 -4.65 -8.61 0.39
C TYR A 114 -4.81 -7.42 -0.54
N LEU A 115 -5.81 -6.58 -0.26
CA LEU A 115 -6.03 -5.35 -1.00
C LEU A 115 -4.82 -4.42 -0.90
N ILE A 116 -4.34 -4.16 0.32
CA ILE A 116 -3.23 -3.24 0.60
C ILE A 116 -1.97 -3.64 -0.16
N MET A 117 -1.62 -4.92 -0.12
CA MET A 117 -0.46 -5.43 -0.84
C MET A 117 -0.61 -5.29 -2.35
N ALA A 118 -1.77 -5.67 -2.90
CA ALA A 118 -2.00 -5.63 -4.33
C ALA A 118 -1.89 -4.19 -4.86
N PHE A 119 -2.55 -3.23 -4.23
CA PHE A 119 -2.51 -1.85 -4.70
C PHE A 119 -1.13 -1.20 -4.50
N ASN A 120 -0.47 -1.42 -3.35
CA ASN A 120 0.86 -0.87 -3.09
C ASN A 120 1.88 -1.37 -4.12
N LEU A 121 1.84 -2.66 -4.46
CA LEU A 121 2.72 -3.24 -5.48
C LEU A 121 2.42 -2.68 -6.87
N VAL A 122 1.15 -2.55 -7.25
CA VAL A 122 0.77 -1.98 -8.56
C VAL A 122 1.26 -0.54 -8.69
N HIS A 123 0.92 0.32 -7.72
CA HIS A 123 1.32 1.73 -7.75
C HIS A 123 2.84 1.88 -7.74
N SER A 124 3.54 1.12 -6.88
CA SER A 124 4.99 1.18 -6.80
C SER A 124 5.68 0.74 -8.08
N LEU A 125 5.30 -0.39 -8.67
CA LEU A 125 5.97 -0.91 -9.87
C LEU A 125 5.67 -0.08 -11.10
N LYS A 126 4.41 0.34 -11.29
CA LYS A 126 4.01 1.20 -12.40
C LYS A 126 4.71 2.55 -12.34
N SER A 127 4.74 3.20 -11.18
CA SER A 127 5.35 4.53 -11.03
C SER A 127 6.87 4.48 -11.22
N ARG A 128 7.50 3.42 -10.72
CA ARG A 128 8.91 3.16 -10.98
C ARG A 128 9.19 2.94 -12.47
N PHE A 129 8.29 2.22 -13.16
CA PHE A 129 8.40 2.01 -14.60
C PHE A 129 8.31 3.31 -15.37
N ASP A 130 7.30 4.14 -15.08
CA ASP A 130 7.15 5.46 -15.68
C ASP A 130 8.40 6.33 -15.45
N ASP A 131 8.90 6.40 -14.22
CA ASP A 131 10.09 7.18 -13.87
C ASP A 131 11.35 6.68 -14.60
N PHE A 132 11.52 5.37 -14.74
CA PHE A 132 12.64 4.83 -15.52
C PHE A 132 12.54 5.22 -16.99
N VAL A 133 11.36 5.04 -17.58
CA VAL A 133 11.13 5.34 -19.01
C VAL A 133 11.43 6.81 -19.26
N ILE A 134 10.92 7.72 -18.43
CA ILE A 134 11.18 9.16 -18.50
C ILE A 134 12.68 9.47 -18.36
N SER A 135 13.38 8.77 -17.47
CA SER A 135 14.79 9.06 -17.16
C SER A 135 15.79 8.46 -18.15
N THR A 136 15.43 7.37 -18.86
CA THR A 136 16.40 6.53 -19.59
C THR A 136 16.08 6.36 -21.07
N LEU A 137 14.79 6.42 -21.45
CA LEU A 137 14.37 6.24 -22.84
C LEU A 137 14.06 7.59 -23.47
N ASN A 138 14.38 7.75 -24.76
CA ASN A 138 13.98 8.95 -25.50
C ASN A 138 12.44 9.03 -25.54
N PRO A 139 11.82 10.18 -25.21
CA PRO A 139 10.36 10.35 -25.22
C PRO A 139 9.69 9.99 -26.55
N THR A 140 10.44 10.05 -27.65
CA THR A 140 9.99 9.71 -29.01
C THR A 140 10.00 8.21 -29.32
N LEU A 141 10.73 7.39 -28.55
CA LEU A 141 10.74 5.92 -28.66
C LEU A 141 9.61 5.27 -27.84
N TYR A 142 8.91 6.06 -27.03
CA TYR A 142 7.74 5.62 -26.29
C TYR A 142 6.55 5.42 -27.25
N SER A 143 6.50 4.25 -27.89
CA SER A 143 5.26 3.69 -28.42
C SER A 143 4.26 3.56 -27.27
N ARG A 144 3.02 4.02 -27.47
CA ARG A 144 1.96 3.96 -26.44
C ARG A 144 1.62 2.54 -25.95
N HIS A 145 2.20 1.50 -26.53
CA HIS A 145 2.00 0.11 -26.10
C HIS A 145 3.30 -0.68 -26.27
N MET A 146 4.16 -0.69 -25.24
CA MET A 146 5.21 -1.71 -25.12
C MET A 146 4.56 -3.06 -24.81
N ASP A 147 5.09 -4.14 -25.39
CA ASP A 147 4.59 -5.49 -25.10
C ASP A 147 4.90 -5.85 -23.64
N PRO A 148 4.00 -6.52 -22.90
CA PRO A 148 4.25 -6.91 -21.51
C PRO A 148 5.56 -7.69 -21.32
N LYS A 149 6.02 -8.47 -22.30
CA LYS A 149 7.31 -9.18 -22.21
C LYS A 149 8.50 -8.24 -22.31
N GLU A 150 8.40 -7.19 -23.12
CA GLU A 150 9.42 -6.13 -23.19
C GLU A 150 9.48 -5.36 -21.86
N ILE A 151 8.31 -5.01 -21.31
CA ILE A 151 8.19 -4.39 -19.99
C ILE A 151 8.81 -5.29 -18.92
N ALA A 152 8.46 -6.58 -18.89
CA ALA A 152 9.03 -7.54 -17.94
C ALA A 152 10.55 -7.65 -18.06
N HIS A 153 11.07 -7.63 -19.30
CA HIS A 153 12.50 -7.65 -19.55
C HIS A 153 13.19 -6.41 -19.00
N LEU A 154 12.62 -5.22 -19.22
CA LEU A 154 13.12 -3.96 -18.68
C LEU A 154 13.09 -3.96 -17.15
N ILE A 155 11.95 -4.33 -16.55
CA ILE A 155 11.80 -4.53 -15.10
C ILE A 155 12.95 -5.41 -14.57
N HIS A 156 13.17 -6.57 -15.19
CA HIS A 156 14.27 -7.48 -14.82
C HIS A 156 15.65 -6.83 -14.94
N GLN A 157 15.95 -6.18 -16.08
CA GLN A 157 17.22 -5.48 -16.28
C GLN A 157 17.49 -4.42 -15.20
N TRP A 158 16.47 -3.72 -14.74
CA TRP A 158 16.67 -2.70 -13.70
C TRP A 158 16.92 -3.31 -12.34
N HIS A 159 16.32 -4.46 -12.04
CA HIS A 159 16.55 -5.14 -10.76
C HIS A 159 17.97 -5.66 -10.63
N THR A 160 18.61 -6.04 -11.74
CA THR A 160 20.03 -6.43 -11.72
C THR A 160 20.96 -5.22 -11.54
N GLN A 161 20.47 -4.01 -11.78
CA GLN A 161 21.23 -2.75 -11.66
C GLN A 161 20.98 -1.99 -10.34
N GLU A 162 20.04 -2.44 -9.50
CA GLU A 162 19.81 -1.84 -8.18
C GLU A 162 21.05 -1.94 -7.28
N VAL A 163 21.31 -0.92 -6.44
CA VAL A 163 22.44 -0.88 -5.50
C VAL A 163 22.45 -2.10 -4.57
N THR A 164 21.27 -2.53 -4.12
CA THR A 164 21.11 -3.71 -3.27
C THR A 164 20.92 -5.02 -4.04
N GLY A 165 20.91 -4.95 -5.38
CA GLY A 165 20.60 -6.04 -6.28
C GLY A 165 19.20 -6.63 -6.11
N ILE A 166 18.97 -7.79 -6.72
CA ILE A 166 17.67 -8.48 -6.71
C ILE A 166 17.36 -9.20 -5.38
N LEU A 167 18.35 -9.37 -4.51
CA LEU A 167 18.26 -10.25 -3.34
C LEU A 167 17.16 -9.85 -2.32
N PRO A 168 17.00 -8.57 -1.92
CA PRO A 168 15.94 -8.18 -0.99
C PRO A 168 14.54 -8.52 -1.52
N ARG A 169 14.35 -8.37 -2.83
CA ARG A 169 13.11 -8.71 -3.52
C ARG A 169 12.86 -10.21 -3.59
N LEU A 170 13.87 -11.01 -3.92
CA LEU A 170 13.73 -12.48 -3.89
C LEU A 170 13.38 -12.97 -2.48
N ARG A 171 14.01 -12.38 -1.46
CA ARG A 171 13.65 -12.66 -0.05
C ARG A 171 12.21 -12.28 0.25
N ALA A 172 11.76 -11.10 -0.19
CA ALA A 172 10.37 -10.69 -0.06
C ALA A 172 9.40 -11.68 -0.73
N MET A 173 9.71 -12.20 -1.93
CA MET A 173 8.86 -13.20 -2.60
C MET A 173 8.75 -14.51 -1.86
N ASN A 174 9.83 -14.98 -1.22
CA ASN A 174 9.79 -16.21 -0.43
C ASN A 174 8.77 -16.14 0.71
N LEU A 175 8.35 -14.93 1.08
CA LEU A 175 7.41 -14.61 2.13
C LEU A 175 5.99 -14.33 1.60
N PHE A 176 5.79 -14.18 0.28
CA PHE A 176 4.47 -13.98 -0.33
C PHE A 176 3.49 -15.15 -0.07
N PRO A 177 3.92 -16.43 -0.01
CA PRO A 177 3.00 -17.51 0.35
C PRO A 177 2.37 -17.31 1.73
N SER A 178 3.10 -16.78 2.71
CA SER A 178 2.57 -16.45 4.05
C SER A 178 1.59 -15.29 4.01
N PHE A 179 1.68 -14.45 2.99
CA PHE A 179 0.65 -13.47 2.70
C PHE A 179 -0.60 -14.19 2.20
N LEU A 180 -0.48 -15.02 1.15
CA LEU A 180 -1.56 -15.56 0.31
C LEU A 180 -2.10 -16.95 0.72
N SER A 181 -1.74 -17.47 1.89
CA SER A 181 -2.20 -18.79 2.35
C SER A 181 -3.51 -18.71 3.15
N PRO A 182 -4.31 -19.79 3.23
CA PRO A 182 -5.41 -19.87 4.17
C PRO A 182 -4.87 -19.82 5.60
N ILE A 183 -5.60 -19.16 6.49
CA ILE A 183 -5.11 -18.86 7.83
C ILE A 183 -5.92 -19.64 8.84
N SER A 184 -5.21 -20.20 9.83
CA SER A 184 -5.85 -20.98 10.87
C SER A 184 -6.76 -20.06 11.70
N PRO A 185 -7.98 -20.49 12.06
CA PRO A 185 -8.86 -19.74 12.96
C PRO A 185 -8.24 -19.44 14.34
N GLU A 186 -7.16 -20.13 14.70
CA GLU A 186 -6.44 -19.99 15.97
C GLU A 186 -5.42 -18.84 15.98
N VAL A 187 -5.20 -18.19 14.83
CA VAL A 187 -4.23 -17.10 14.70
C VAL A 187 -4.71 -15.85 15.42
N GLN A 188 -3.80 -15.23 16.17
CA GLN A 188 -3.98 -13.87 16.67
C GLN A 188 -3.11 -12.88 15.90
N ILE A 189 -3.71 -11.73 15.61
CA ILE A 189 -3.06 -10.60 14.96
C ILE A 189 -2.58 -9.63 16.04
N LYS A 190 -1.27 -9.35 16.04
CA LYS A 190 -0.65 -8.41 16.97
C LYS A 190 -0.27 -7.12 16.25
N LYS A 191 -0.23 -6.02 17.00
CA LYS A 191 0.40 -4.78 16.53
C LYS A 191 1.88 -5.01 16.25
N ILE A 192 2.38 -4.33 15.23
CA ILE A 192 3.76 -4.42 14.77
C ILE A 192 4.59 -3.26 15.30
N ASP A 193 5.91 -3.47 15.41
CA ASP A 193 6.86 -2.37 15.55
C ASP A 193 7.01 -1.66 14.20
N VAL A 194 6.71 -0.36 14.16
CA VAL A 194 6.73 0.40 12.90
C VAL A 194 8.12 0.95 12.56
N GLN A 195 9.09 0.91 13.48
CA GLN A 195 10.39 1.54 13.29
C GLN A 195 11.13 1.09 12.01
N PRO A 196 11.17 -0.21 11.64
CA PRO A 196 11.81 -0.62 10.38
C PRO A 196 11.14 -0.02 9.14
N ILE A 197 9.82 0.17 9.17
CA ILE A 197 9.07 0.78 8.07
C ILE A 197 9.38 2.28 8.02
N LEU A 198 9.31 2.98 9.16
CA LEU A 198 9.59 4.42 9.23
C LEU A 198 11.03 4.75 8.82
N GLY A 199 12.02 3.94 9.20
CA GLY A 199 13.40 4.12 8.75
C GLY A 199 13.55 4.03 7.23
N CYS A 200 12.85 3.09 6.58
CA CYS A 200 12.83 3.02 5.11
C CYS A 200 12.15 4.25 4.48
N MET A 201 11.09 4.75 5.11
CA MET A 201 10.37 5.94 4.64
C MET A 201 11.21 7.23 4.77
N GLN A 202 12.04 7.32 5.80
CA GLN A 202 13.03 8.40 5.95
C GLN A 202 14.08 8.33 4.82
N GLU A 203 14.68 7.15 4.58
CA GLU A 203 15.63 6.98 3.46
C GLU A 203 15.02 7.39 2.10
N ILE A 204 13.76 7.03 1.85
CA ILE A 204 13.04 7.39 0.63
C ILE A 204 12.77 8.91 0.57
N THR A 205 12.40 9.52 1.69
CA THR A 205 12.13 10.96 1.79
C THR A 205 13.42 11.75 1.55
N ASP A 206 14.53 11.38 2.17
CA ASP A 206 15.84 12.00 1.96
C ASP A 206 16.27 11.92 0.49
N ALA A 207 16.12 10.74 -0.12
CA ALA A 207 16.43 10.54 -1.54
C ALA A 207 15.52 11.37 -2.47
N PHE A 208 14.27 11.60 -2.08
CA PHE A 208 13.36 12.50 -2.78
C PHE A 208 13.81 13.96 -2.66
N GLU A 209 14.21 14.40 -1.47
CA GLU A 209 14.62 15.78 -1.21
C GLU A 209 15.90 16.18 -1.96
N LEU A 210 16.79 15.23 -2.28
CA LEU A 210 17.98 15.48 -3.10
C LEU A 210 17.65 16.16 -4.45
N ARG A 211 16.44 15.96 -4.99
CA ARG A 211 16.00 16.59 -6.25
C ARG A 211 15.81 18.11 -6.14
N TYR A 212 15.57 18.61 -4.92
CA TYR A 212 15.37 20.03 -4.64
C TYR A 212 16.64 20.70 -4.09
N SER A 213 17.71 19.93 -3.90
CA SER A 213 18.98 20.46 -3.43
C SER A 213 19.72 21.18 -4.57
N GLU A 214 20.07 22.45 -4.36
CA GLU A 214 20.88 23.23 -5.31
C GLU A 214 22.24 22.57 -5.60
N LEU A 215 22.79 21.83 -4.63
CA LEU A 215 24.07 21.12 -4.75
C LEU A 215 24.03 19.99 -5.79
N TYR A 216 22.86 19.41 -6.03
CA TYR A 216 22.67 18.27 -6.92
C TYR A 216 21.94 18.63 -8.21
N TYR A 217 21.67 19.92 -8.44
CA TYR A 217 21.01 20.40 -9.65
C TYR A 217 21.80 19.99 -10.91
N GLY A 218 21.11 19.34 -11.87
CA GLY A 218 21.73 18.85 -13.11
C GLY A 218 22.57 17.57 -12.96
N THR A 219 22.64 16.97 -11.78
CA THR A 219 23.29 15.66 -11.56
C THR A 219 22.29 14.50 -11.71
N GLY A 220 22.79 13.27 -11.88
CA GLY A 220 21.95 12.07 -11.91
C GLY A 220 21.13 11.85 -10.62
N CYS A 221 21.55 12.42 -9.49
CA CYS A 221 20.83 12.35 -8.21
C CYS A 221 19.52 13.16 -8.21
N ALA A 222 19.36 14.12 -9.13
CA ALA A 222 18.13 14.88 -9.31
C ALA A 222 17.10 14.16 -10.22
N LEU A 223 17.49 13.08 -10.90
CA LEU A 223 16.58 12.34 -11.77
C LEU A 223 15.54 11.55 -10.95
N PRO A 224 14.29 11.46 -11.43
CA PRO A 224 13.25 10.68 -10.76
C PRO A 224 13.67 9.23 -10.44
N TYR A 225 14.38 8.61 -11.38
CA TYR A 225 14.87 7.24 -11.22
C TYR A 225 15.80 7.01 -10.02
N HIS A 226 16.55 8.03 -9.57
CA HIS A 226 17.54 7.87 -8.49
C HIS A 226 16.92 7.41 -7.17
N LEU A 227 15.70 7.87 -6.86
CA LEU A 227 14.95 7.43 -5.67
C LEU A 227 14.74 5.91 -5.68
N TRP A 228 14.43 5.34 -6.83
CA TRP A 228 14.22 3.90 -6.99
C TRP A 228 15.52 3.10 -6.93
N ALA A 229 16.62 3.68 -7.39
CA ALA A 229 17.95 3.06 -7.36
C ALA A 229 18.58 3.05 -5.95
N SER A 230 18.13 3.92 -5.04
CA SER A 230 18.66 4.07 -3.66
C SER A 230 18.59 2.80 -2.79
N GLY A 231 17.75 1.83 -3.16
CA GLY A 231 17.49 0.61 -2.39
C GLY A 231 16.44 0.77 -1.28
N GLY A 232 16.08 2.00 -0.90
CA GLY A 232 15.02 2.28 0.09
C GLY A 232 13.69 1.58 -0.22
N PRO A 233 13.15 1.68 -1.46
CA PRO A 233 11.90 0.99 -1.83
C PRO A 233 11.96 -0.55 -1.70
N SER A 234 13.10 -1.17 -2.05
CA SER A 234 13.28 -2.64 -1.94
C SER A 234 13.39 -3.08 -0.46
N LYS A 235 14.01 -2.25 0.40
CA LYS A 235 14.01 -2.46 1.86
C LYS A 235 12.61 -2.29 2.44
N LEU A 236 11.85 -1.28 2.00
CA LEU A 236 10.47 -1.04 2.46
C LEU A 236 9.57 -2.24 2.17
N LEU A 237 9.63 -2.81 0.96
CA LEU A 237 8.88 -4.03 0.63
C LEU A 237 9.21 -5.18 1.59
N SER A 238 10.51 -5.38 1.87
CA SER A 238 10.97 -6.41 2.81
C SER A 238 10.47 -6.16 4.23
N ALA A 239 10.51 -4.91 4.70
CA ALA A 239 10.05 -4.51 6.03
C ALA A 239 8.54 -4.71 6.18
N VAL A 240 7.74 -4.31 5.19
CA VAL A 240 6.28 -4.49 5.18
C VAL A 240 5.90 -5.97 5.26
N ILE A 241 6.55 -6.84 4.47
CA ILE A 241 6.24 -8.27 4.46
C ILE A 241 6.73 -8.97 5.73
N GLY A 242 7.93 -8.61 6.21
CA GLY A 242 8.45 -9.10 7.48
C GLY A 242 7.51 -8.73 8.63
N ALA A 243 7.01 -7.50 8.64
CA ALA A 243 6.04 -7.04 9.63
C ALA A 243 4.72 -7.82 9.56
N HIS A 244 4.20 -8.10 8.36
CA HIS A 244 3.00 -8.94 8.18
C HIS A 244 3.19 -10.31 8.84
N ILE A 245 4.30 -10.98 8.52
CA ILE A 245 4.57 -12.31 9.09
C ILE A 245 4.71 -12.25 10.61
N SER A 246 5.47 -11.27 11.11
CA SER A 246 5.69 -11.12 12.56
C SER A 246 4.41 -10.81 13.33
N SER A 247 3.40 -10.22 12.68
CA SER A 247 2.10 -9.90 13.30
C SER A 247 1.21 -11.12 13.50
N ILE A 248 1.48 -12.23 12.79
CA ILE A 248 0.68 -13.45 12.80
C ILE A 248 1.30 -14.41 13.82
N THR A 249 0.60 -14.66 14.93
CA THR A 249 1.07 -15.61 15.95
C THR A 249 0.14 -16.81 16.07
N ALA A 250 0.70 -18.03 15.95
CA ALA A 250 -0.04 -19.28 16.00
C ALA A 250 -0.26 -19.81 17.43
N HIS A 251 0.55 -19.38 18.42
CA HIS A 251 0.45 -19.83 19.81
C HIS A 251 0.78 -18.69 20.79
N THR A 252 0.03 -18.62 21.89
CA THR A 252 0.14 -17.61 22.97
C THR A 252 1.38 -17.73 23.85
N ASN A 253 2.25 -18.70 23.60
CA ASN A 253 3.47 -18.88 24.38
C ASN A 253 4.63 -18.15 23.76
N GLU A 254 4.79 -16.88 24.14
CA GLU A 254 6.11 -16.30 24.27
C GLU A 254 6.06 -15.03 25.14
N ASN A 255 6.79 -15.07 26.25
CA ASN A 255 7.25 -13.91 27.02
C ASN A 255 8.20 -13.06 26.15
N LEU A 256 7.72 -12.58 25.00
CA LEU A 256 8.41 -11.61 24.18
C LEU A 256 8.37 -10.30 24.95
N ARG A 257 9.53 -9.92 25.48
CA ARG A 257 9.79 -8.58 26.02
C ARG A 257 9.04 -7.57 25.16
N SER A 258 8.13 -6.82 25.76
CA SER A 258 7.46 -5.70 25.11
C SER A 258 8.54 -4.84 24.47
N SER A 259 8.69 -4.90 23.13
CA SER A 259 9.63 -4.00 22.48
C SER A 259 9.10 -2.60 22.72
N GLU A 260 9.93 -1.73 23.30
CA GLU A 260 9.61 -0.31 23.61
C GLU A 260 9.36 0.54 22.35
N GLY A 261 9.31 -0.08 21.17
CA GLY A 261 9.05 0.58 19.89
C GLY A 261 7.60 1.03 19.73
N ILE A 262 7.39 2.03 18.88
CA ILE A 262 6.07 2.54 18.53
C ILE A 262 5.28 1.42 17.83
N LYS A 263 4.06 1.16 18.32
CA LYS A 263 3.19 0.09 17.80
C LYS A 263 2.06 0.63 16.93
N SER A 264 1.73 -0.08 15.86
CA SER A 264 0.54 0.18 15.03
C SER A 264 -0.04 -1.13 14.51
N SER A 265 -1.30 -1.13 14.06
CA SER A 265 -1.79 -2.18 13.16
C SER A 265 -0.94 -2.20 11.88
N TRP A 266 -0.86 -3.37 11.24
CA TRP A 266 -0.18 -3.51 9.95
C TRP A 266 -0.94 -2.78 8.85
N THR A 267 -2.28 -2.92 8.83
CA THR A 267 -3.17 -2.33 7.83
C THR A 267 -3.10 -0.81 7.86
N GLY A 268 -3.24 -0.20 9.04
CA GLY A 268 -3.19 1.25 9.24
C GLY A 268 -1.87 1.88 8.81
N ILE A 269 -0.72 1.30 9.19
CA ILE A 269 0.58 1.85 8.78
C ILE A 269 0.83 1.67 7.28
N CYS A 270 0.44 0.54 6.69
CA CYS A 270 0.68 0.28 5.26
C CYS A 270 -0.21 1.14 4.36
N VAL A 271 -1.45 1.43 4.77
CA VAL A 271 -2.28 2.44 4.09
C VAL A 271 -1.63 3.80 4.18
N ALA A 272 -1.24 4.24 5.38
CA ALA A 272 -0.63 5.56 5.57
C ALA A 272 0.68 5.72 4.77
N VAL A 273 1.51 4.67 4.68
CA VAL A 273 2.69 4.64 3.79
C VAL A 273 2.28 4.90 2.33
N GLY A 274 1.26 4.19 1.83
CA GLY A 274 0.80 4.38 0.45
C GLY A 274 0.24 5.78 0.19
N LEU A 275 -0.52 6.33 1.13
CA LEU A 275 -1.00 7.71 1.08
C LEU A 275 0.14 8.72 1.14
N TYR A 276 1.18 8.49 1.94
CA TYR A 276 2.36 9.37 1.99
C TYR A 276 3.12 9.39 0.66
N LEU A 277 3.39 8.21 0.09
CA LEU A 277 4.13 8.09 -1.18
C LEU A 277 3.35 8.70 -2.36
N THR A 278 2.02 8.73 -2.27
CA THR A 278 1.13 9.32 -3.29
C THR A 278 0.87 10.81 -3.04
N SER A 279 0.38 11.18 -1.85
CA SER A 279 -0.11 12.53 -1.54
C SER A 279 0.95 13.45 -0.94
N VAL A 280 2.04 12.95 -0.37
CA VAL A 280 3.10 13.83 0.16
C VAL A 280 4.27 13.91 -0.82
N LEU A 281 4.87 12.78 -1.15
CA LEU A 281 6.01 12.76 -2.06
C LEU A 281 5.61 12.82 -3.55
N GLY A 282 4.43 12.33 -3.90
CA GLY A 282 4.01 12.25 -5.31
C GLY A 282 4.83 11.28 -6.17
N VAL A 283 5.58 10.38 -5.54
CA VAL A 283 6.41 9.37 -6.23
C VAL A 283 5.58 8.17 -6.68
N TRP A 284 4.39 7.98 -6.09
CA TRP A 284 3.41 7.01 -6.54
C TRP A 284 2.30 7.68 -7.32
N ASN A 285 1.86 6.99 -8.38
CA ASN A 285 0.83 7.43 -9.31
C ASN A 285 1.05 8.87 -9.83
N GLN A 286 2.32 9.28 -9.95
CA GLN A 286 2.72 10.64 -10.33
C GLN A 286 2.09 11.74 -9.46
N GLY A 287 1.72 11.41 -8.21
CA GLY A 287 1.04 12.31 -7.28
C GLY A 287 -0.44 12.56 -7.58
N TYR A 288 -1.03 11.82 -8.52
CA TYR A 288 -2.47 11.79 -8.72
C TYR A 288 -3.13 10.88 -7.67
N PRO A 289 -4.34 11.23 -7.19
CA PRO A 289 -5.11 10.34 -6.34
C PRO A 289 -5.32 8.97 -6.98
N ALA A 290 -5.43 7.94 -6.14
CA ALA A 290 -5.88 6.63 -6.59
C ALA A 290 -7.30 6.72 -7.19
N GLU A 291 -7.70 5.69 -7.93
CA GLU A 291 -9.09 5.55 -8.38
C GLU A 291 -10.05 5.66 -7.18
N ASN A 292 -11.19 6.32 -7.38
CA ASN A 292 -12.05 6.76 -6.29
C ASN A 292 -12.53 5.63 -5.37
N ARG A 293 -12.85 4.46 -5.93
CA ARG A 293 -13.34 3.30 -5.18
C ARG A 293 -12.20 2.69 -4.37
N LEU A 294 -11.03 2.52 -4.99
CA LEU A 294 -9.83 2.10 -4.29
C LEU A 294 -9.49 3.04 -3.14
N LEU A 295 -9.50 4.35 -3.40
CA LEU A 295 -9.23 5.36 -2.38
C LEU A 295 -10.27 5.32 -1.25
N HIS A 296 -11.54 5.10 -1.57
CA HIS A 296 -12.60 4.97 -0.57
C HIS A 296 -12.35 3.78 0.36
N HIS A 297 -12.04 2.61 -0.21
CA HIS A 297 -11.75 1.39 0.56
C HIS A 297 -10.53 1.57 1.46
N ILE A 298 -9.41 2.12 0.95
CA ILE A 298 -8.21 2.31 1.78
C ILE A 298 -8.44 3.35 2.89
N LEU A 299 -9.21 4.41 2.65
CA LEU A 299 -9.52 5.40 3.68
C LEU A 299 -10.48 4.84 4.73
N ARG A 300 -11.39 3.93 4.36
CA ARG A 300 -12.25 3.22 5.33
C ARG A 300 -11.41 2.34 6.26
N ILE A 301 -10.42 1.62 5.73
CA ILE A 301 -9.46 0.84 6.53
C ILE A 301 -8.70 1.75 7.51
N LEU A 302 -8.18 2.88 7.02
CA LEU A 302 -7.46 3.83 7.86
C LEU A 302 -8.36 4.46 8.94
N ARG A 303 -9.63 4.73 8.60
CA ARG A 303 -10.62 5.23 9.55
C ARG A 303 -10.82 4.26 10.71
N HIS A 304 -11.08 2.99 10.41
CA HIS A 304 -11.26 1.96 11.43
C HIS A 304 -9.99 1.82 12.30
N ASP A 305 -8.80 1.83 11.71
CA ASP A 305 -7.54 1.80 12.47
C ASP A 305 -7.39 2.99 13.44
N LEU A 306 -7.80 4.19 13.02
CA LEU A 306 -7.75 5.39 13.87
C LEU A 306 -8.75 5.32 15.02
N GLU A 307 -9.95 4.80 14.76
CA GLU A 307 -11.02 4.59 15.75
C GLU A 307 -10.59 3.55 16.80
N ASP A 308 -10.10 2.40 16.35
CA ASP A 308 -9.67 1.29 17.23
C ASP A 308 -8.46 1.67 18.10
N SER A 309 -7.57 2.51 17.57
CA SER A 309 -6.36 2.92 18.29
C SER A 309 -6.51 4.17 19.15
N LEU A 310 -7.65 4.86 19.07
CA LEU A 310 -7.85 6.17 19.71
C LEU A 310 -7.62 6.15 21.23
N ALA A 311 -8.32 5.26 21.94
CA ALA A 311 -8.26 5.23 23.40
C ALA A 311 -6.84 4.92 23.93
N GLU A 312 -6.14 4.00 23.27
CA GLU A 312 -4.79 3.58 23.65
C GLU A 312 -3.77 4.68 23.35
N VAL A 313 -3.82 5.28 22.16
CA VAL A 313 -2.83 6.27 21.74
C VAL A 313 -2.93 7.57 22.53
N MET A 314 -4.14 8.00 22.89
CA MET A 314 -4.32 9.25 23.64
C MET A 314 -3.80 9.16 25.08
N ILE A 315 -3.58 7.94 25.60
CA ILE A 315 -2.96 7.69 26.92
C ILE A 315 -1.46 7.37 26.79
N ASN A 316 -1.02 6.90 25.61
CA ASN A 316 0.37 6.54 25.34
C ASN A 316 1.30 7.76 25.17
N GLY A 317 2.60 7.48 25.14
CA GLY A 317 3.66 8.48 24.97
C GLY A 317 3.58 9.24 23.64
N THR A 318 4.24 10.40 23.60
CA THR A 318 4.21 11.37 22.50
C THR A 318 4.47 10.77 21.12
N ALA A 319 5.36 9.79 20.99
CA ALA A 319 5.67 9.17 19.71
C ALA A 319 4.49 8.40 19.10
N ALA A 320 3.63 7.78 19.93
CA ALA A 320 2.41 7.13 19.46
C ALA A 320 1.37 8.16 19.01
N GLN A 321 1.26 9.29 19.73
CA GLN A 321 0.39 10.40 19.38
C GLN A 321 0.81 11.05 18.05
N ASP A 322 2.11 11.30 17.86
CA ASP A 322 2.65 11.87 16.62
C ASP A 322 2.40 10.92 15.43
N LEU A 323 2.55 9.60 15.61
CA LEU A 323 2.23 8.60 14.57
C LEU A 323 0.73 8.57 14.22
N TRP A 324 -0.14 8.68 15.22
CA TRP A 324 -1.58 8.69 15.00
C TRP A 324 -2.03 9.94 14.26
N LEU A 325 -1.48 11.11 14.61
CA LEU A 325 -1.68 12.33 13.81
C LEU A 325 -1.19 12.13 12.38
N TRP A 326 -0.01 11.55 12.20
CA TRP A 326 0.57 11.34 10.87
C TRP A 326 -0.39 10.52 9.98
N LYS A 327 -0.96 9.44 10.51
CA LYS A 327 -1.99 8.64 9.82
C LYS A 327 -3.25 9.48 9.50
N ALA A 328 -3.83 10.15 10.49
CA ALA A 328 -5.04 10.95 10.32
C ALA A 328 -4.85 12.09 9.29
N PHE A 329 -3.72 12.79 9.36
CA PHE A 329 -3.39 13.89 8.48
C PHE A 329 -3.23 13.43 7.02
N LEU A 330 -2.61 12.26 6.80
CA LEU A 330 -2.46 11.71 5.45
C LEU A 330 -3.78 11.30 4.82
N GLY A 331 -4.72 10.77 5.60
CA GLY A 331 -6.09 10.50 5.15
C GLY A 331 -6.80 11.80 4.72
N ALA A 332 -6.75 12.82 5.59
CA ALA A 332 -7.33 14.13 5.31
C ALA A 332 -6.71 14.79 4.05
N LEU A 333 -5.38 14.79 3.94
CA LEU A 333 -4.66 15.38 2.82
C LEU A 333 -4.99 14.67 1.50
N SER A 334 -5.10 13.34 1.52
CA SER A 334 -5.46 12.55 0.33
C SER A 334 -6.89 12.84 -0.13
N LEU A 335 -7.83 13.04 0.80
CA LEU A 335 -9.18 13.51 0.47
C LEU A 335 -9.13 14.90 -0.16
N ALA A 336 -8.43 15.85 0.46
CA ALA A 336 -8.28 17.21 -0.06
C ALA A 336 -7.69 17.24 -1.47
N HIS A 337 -6.78 16.32 -1.80
CA HIS A 337 -6.27 16.18 -3.16
C HIS A 337 -7.35 15.82 -4.18
N VAL A 338 -8.20 14.84 -3.88
CA VAL A 338 -9.32 14.47 -4.75
C VAL A 338 -10.28 15.64 -4.90
N VAL A 339 -10.62 16.29 -3.78
CA VAL A 339 -11.51 17.45 -3.76
C VAL A 339 -11.02 18.54 -4.71
N THR A 340 -9.75 18.91 -4.59
CA THR A 340 -9.15 19.97 -5.39
C THR A 340 -8.98 19.55 -6.86
N ALA A 341 -8.67 18.28 -7.12
CA ALA A 341 -8.46 17.77 -8.48
C ALA A 341 -9.77 17.56 -9.28
N ALA A 342 -10.84 17.10 -8.63
CA ALA A 342 -12.10 16.76 -9.29
C ALA A 342 -12.94 18.01 -9.66
N GLY A 343 -12.69 19.16 -9.04
CA GLY A 343 -13.56 20.33 -9.13
C GLY A 343 -14.85 20.15 -8.31
N VAL A 344 -15.56 21.25 -8.06
CA VAL A 344 -16.77 21.27 -7.20
C VAL A 344 -17.88 20.43 -7.86
N GLY A 345 -18.36 19.41 -7.16
CA GLY A 345 -19.52 18.60 -7.55
C GLY A 345 -19.24 17.30 -8.33
N VAL A 346 -17.97 16.95 -8.56
CA VAL A 346 -17.56 15.73 -9.31
C VAL A 346 -16.97 14.64 -8.40
N CYS A 347 -16.63 14.99 -7.15
CA CYS A 347 -16.08 14.04 -6.18
C CYS A 347 -17.09 12.95 -5.82
N ASP A 348 -16.65 11.69 -5.78
CA ASP A 348 -17.49 10.57 -5.34
C ASP A 348 -18.08 10.88 -3.95
N ALA A 349 -19.40 10.79 -3.82
CA ALA A 349 -20.11 11.09 -2.58
C ALA A 349 -19.58 10.27 -1.39
N ARG A 350 -19.12 9.03 -1.64
CA ARG A 350 -18.53 8.16 -0.61
C ARG A 350 -17.22 8.72 -0.05
N LEU A 351 -16.39 9.34 -0.90
CA LEU A 351 -15.18 10.03 -0.45
C LEU A 351 -15.52 11.32 0.29
N TRP A 352 -16.52 12.06 -0.22
CA TRP A 352 -16.97 13.30 0.42
C TRP A 352 -17.46 13.09 1.85
N ASN A 353 -18.14 11.97 2.09
CA ASN A 353 -18.65 11.58 3.41
C ASN A 353 -17.54 11.26 4.43
N LEU A 354 -16.31 10.99 4.00
CA LEU A 354 -15.17 10.72 4.90
C LEU A 354 -14.45 12.01 5.34
N VAL A 355 -14.68 13.14 4.67
CA VAL A 355 -14.01 14.41 5.02
C VAL A 355 -14.30 14.86 6.46
N PRO A 356 -15.55 14.81 6.97
CA PRO A 356 -15.83 15.16 8.36
C PRO A 356 -15.10 14.26 9.36
N ASP A 357 -15.04 12.94 9.10
CA ASP A 357 -14.39 11.96 9.99
C ASP A 357 -12.90 12.31 10.19
N PHE A 358 -12.17 12.51 9.08
CA PHE A 358 -10.75 12.84 9.16
C PHE A 358 -10.45 14.22 9.74
N ASN A 359 -11.32 15.21 9.51
CA ASN A 359 -11.22 16.50 10.19
C ASN A 359 -11.42 16.34 11.70
N HIS A 360 -12.38 15.51 12.11
CA HIS A 360 -12.65 15.24 13.51
C HIS A 360 -11.46 14.56 14.21
N TYR A 361 -10.78 13.62 13.55
CA TYR A 361 -9.56 13.02 14.09
C TYR A 361 -8.45 14.06 14.35
N ILE A 362 -8.24 14.99 13.42
CA ILE A 362 -7.29 16.09 13.61
C ILE A 362 -7.69 16.95 14.82
N GLN A 363 -8.98 17.26 14.98
CA GLN A 363 -9.50 18.02 16.12
C GLN A 363 -9.24 17.29 17.45
N ILE A 364 -9.53 15.99 17.53
CA ILE A 364 -9.32 15.20 18.76
C ILE A 364 -7.85 15.24 19.17
N TRP A 365 -6.94 15.00 18.22
CA TRP A 365 -5.50 15.03 18.50
C TRP A 365 -5.04 16.43 18.92
N ALA A 366 -5.50 17.48 18.23
CA ALA A 366 -5.15 18.86 18.53
C ALA A 366 -5.64 19.28 19.92
N GLY A 367 -6.86 18.89 20.30
CA GLY A 367 -7.42 19.14 21.63
C GLY A 367 -6.67 18.40 22.74
N THR A 368 -6.29 17.13 22.48
CA THR A 368 -5.57 16.30 23.45
C THR A 368 -4.14 16.80 23.68
N THR A 369 -3.43 17.17 22.62
CA THR A 369 -2.04 17.66 22.68
C THR A 369 -1.93 19.17 22.93
N ARG A 370 -3.05 19.89 22.88
CA ARG A 370 -3.15 21.36 22.96
C ARG A 370 -2.34 22.09 21.89
N ILE A 371 -2.17 21.47 20.73
CA ILE A 371 -1.49 22.06 19.57
C ILE A 371 -2.55 22.61 18.62
N SER A 372 -2.59 23.92 18.45
CA SER A 372 -3.52 24.61 17.54
C SER A 372 -2.83 25.24 16.32
N MET A 373 -1.54 25.54 16.42
CA MET A 373 -0.77 26.16 15.33
C MET A 373 -0.24 25.12 14.35
N TRP A 374 -0.44 25.37 13.05
CA TRP A 374 0.05 24.50 11.97
C TRP A 374 1.54 24.22 12.09
N GLN A 375 2.39 25.20 12.41
CA GLN A 375 3.84 25.02 12.51
C GLN A 375 4.24 23.95 13.53
N ASN A 376 3.53 23.90 14.66
CA ASN A 376 3.79 22.91 15.70
C ASN A 376 3.31 21.51 15.26
N ALA A 377 2.14 21.43 14.61
CA ALA A 377 1.64 20.18 14.04
C ALA A 377 2.55 19.65 12.93
N ARG A 378 3.02 20.53 12.04
CA ARG A 378 3.98 20.26 10.99
C ARG A 378 5.28 19.65 11.54
N HIS A 379 5.77 20.18 12.66
CA HIS A 379 6.92 19.62 13.35
C HIS A 379 6.65 18.22 13.93
N ARG A 380 5.44 17.95 14.42
CA ARG A 380 5.05 16.58 14.83
C ARG A 380 5.02 15.59 13.67
N LEU A 381 4.59 16.04 12.48
CA LEU A 381 4.65 15.21 11.28
C LEU A 381 6.09 14.87 10.88
N GLU A 382 7.02 15.83 11.03
CA GLU A 382 8.46 15.62 10.77
C GLU A 382 9.09 14.61 11.73
N ASN A 383 8.67 14.57 13.00
CA ASN A 383 9.15 13.59 13.98
C ASN A 383 8.85 12.15 13.56
N ILE A 384 7.85 11.93 12.71
CA ILE A 384 7.57 10.64 12.09
C ILE A 384 8.35 10.56 10.78
N VAL A 385 7.79 11.15 9.71
CA VAL A 385 8.40 11.29 8.39
C VAL A 385 7.63 12.38 7.62
N PHE A 386 8.27 13.48 7.25
CA PHE A 386 7.68 14.48 6.35
C PHE A 386 8.80 15.26 5.66
N PRO A 387 8.72 15.56 4.35
CA PRO A 387 9.79 16.26 3.66
C PRO A 387 9.94 17.69 4.18
N THR A 388 11.16 18.22 4.22
CA THR A 388 11.40 19.64 4.49
C THR A 388 10.74 20.52 3.43
N HIS A 389 10.89 20.14 2.16
CA HIS A 389 10.30 20.83 1.01
C HIS A 389 9.01 20.14 0.57
N PHE A 390 7.87 20.69 0.99
CA PHE A 390 6.56 20.19 0.57
C PHE A 390 5.86 21.18 -0.36
N GLN A 391 5.67 20.80 -1.63
CA GLN A 391 5.11 21.69 -2.66
C GLN A 391 3.68 22.17 -2.33
N ARG A 392 2.90 21.38 -1.57
CA ARG A 392 1.50 21.68 -1.24
C ARG A 392 1.34 22.14 0.22
N GLU A 393 2.36 22.78 0.79
CA GLU A 393 2.34 23.32 2.15
C GLU A 393 1.15 24.26 2.40
N GLY A 394 0.77 25.07 1.40
CA GLY A 394 -0.42 25.92 1.47
C GLY A 394 -1.72 25.14 1.67
N LEU A 395 -1.90 24.03 0.96
CA LEU A 395 -3.07 23.16 1.09
C LEU A 395 -3.09 22.45 2.44
N ALA A 396 -1.94 21.94 2.90
CA ALA A 396 -1.81 21.31 4.21
C ALA A 396 -2.17 22.28 5.35
N LYS A 397 -1.69 23.52 5.28
CA LYS A 397 -2.03 24.58 6.24
C LYS A 397 -3.52 24.94 6.19
N GLU A 398 -4.11 25.04 5.00
CA GLU A 398 -5.54 25.32 4.84
C GLU A 398 -6.38 24.19 5.45
N LEU A 399 -6.02 22.94 5.18
CA LEU A 399 -6.66 21.76 5.74
C LEU A 399 -6.63 21.77 7.27
N TRP A 400 -5.46 22.04 7.86
CA TRP A 400 -5.30 22.15 9.31
C TRP A 400 -6.23 23.22 9.90
N ASN A 401 -6.20 24.43 9.33
CA ASN A 401 -7.02 25.54 9.80
C ASN A 401 -8.51 25.24 9.66
N ARG A 402 -8.92 24.62 8.54
CA ARG A 402 -10.31 24.25 8.29
C ARG A 402 -10.80 23.23 9.33
N ALA A 403 -10.00 22.19 9.58
CA ALA A 403 -10.32 21.18 10.58
C ALA A 403 -10.52 21.82 11.96
N LEU A 404 -9.67 22.76 12.38
CA LEU A 404 -9.80 23.41 13.68
C LEU A 404 -10.88 24.51 13.75
N SER A 405 -11.29 25.07 12.61
CA SER A 405 -12.36 26.09 12.54
C SER A 405 -13.78 25.51 12.54
N ALA A 406 -13.93 24.21 12.26
CA ALA A 406 -15.22 23.53 12.17
C ALA A 406 -15.82 23.16 13.55
N SER A 407 -15.40 23.86 14.62
CA SER A 407 -15.81 23.67 16.01
C SER A 407 -17.01 24.54 16.40
#